data_AF-A0A501WDG4-F1
#
_entry.id   AF-A0A501WDG4-F1
#
_cell.length_a   1.000
_cell.length_b   1.000
_cell.length_c   1.000
_cell.angle_alpha   90.00
_cell.angle_beta   90.00
_cell.angle_gamma   90.00
#
_symmetry.space_group_name_H-M   'P 1'
#
loop_
_entity.id
_entity.type
_entity.pdbx_description
1 polymer ?
#
loop_
_entity_poly.entity_id
_entity_poly.type
_entity_poly.pdbx_seq_one_letter_code
_entity_poly.pdbx_strand_id
1 'polypeptide(L)'
;MKNELLLFIAAAFISASAFAQRMPKLEIGYGEVYTVAAENTLYVDTLVLRDKASIKFAPAKQGVLEAKVAYVGKDCTVTAKGADGAAGSRKSAGESGEDGGSLSVVMHFAQLGSLTLDTRGGKGGRGADGKDGRRGKRDSHEKVVSRGANG
;
A
#
# COMPACT_ATOMS: atom_id res chain seq x y z
N MET A 1 -6.69 -27.24 -61.35
CA MET A 1 -5.72 -27.22 -60.23
C MET A 1 -5.54 -25.77 -59.82
N LYS A 2 -6.37 -25.31 -58.88
CA LYS A 2 -6.04 -25.00 -57.46
C LYS A 2 -5.67 -23.52 -57.29
N ASN A 3 -6.71 -22.73 -57.03
CA ASN A 3 -6.67 -21.39 -56.44
C ASN A 3 -6.33 -21.54 -54.95
N GLU A 4 -5.30 -20.85 -54.48
CA GLU A 4 -5.01 -20.71 -53.05
C GLU A 4 -5.04 -19.21 -52.72
N LEU A 5 -6.21 -18.78 -52.21
CA LEU A 5 -6.50 -17.46 -51.70
C LEU A 5 -6.01 -17.39 -50.25
N LEU A 6 -4.89 -16.71 -50.02
CA LEU A 6 -4.28 -16.57 -48.70
C LEU A 6 -4.98 -15.43 -47.92
N LEU A 7 -5.81 -15.81 -46.95
CA LEU A 7 -6.56 -14.91 -46.09
C LEU A 7 -5.70 -14.52 -44.88
N PHE A 8 -5.20 -13.28 -44.83
CA PHE A 8 -4.54 -12.72 -43.64
C PHE A 8 -5.59 -12.28 -42.61
N ILE A 9 -5.77 -13.04 -41.53
CA ILE A 9 -6.58 -12.65 -40.39
C ILE A 9 -5.72 -11.77 -39.47
N ALA A 10 -5.96 -10.47 -39.49
CA ALA A 10 -5.38 -9.53 -38.54
C ALA A 10 -6.11 -9.66 -37.19
N ALA A 11 -5.47 -10.30 -36.22
CA ALA A 11 -5.95 -10.34 -34.84
C ALA A 11 -5.73 -8.97 -34.18
N ALA A 12 -6.79 -8.17 -34.10
CA ALA A 12 -6.80 -6.92 -33.34
C ALA A 12 -6.73 -7.24 -31.83
N PHE A 13 -5.56 -7.05 -31.22
CA PHE A 13 -5.39 -7.00 -29.77
C PHE A 13 -6.12 -5.75 -29.25
N ILE A 14 -7.35 -5.92 -28.76
CA ILE A 14 -8.06 -4.87 -28.02
C ILE A 14 -7.43 -4.81 -26.63
N SER A 15 -6.51 -3.86 -26.44
CA SER A 15 -5.93 -3.54 -25.13
C SER A 15 -7.03 -2.98 -24.23
N ALA A 16 -7.59 -3.80 -23.34
CA ALA A 16 -8.49 -3.32 -22.30
C ALA A 16 -7.66 -2.49 -21.30
N SER A 17 -7.73 -1.17 -21.39
CA SER A 17 -7.19 -0.30 -20.36
C SER A 17 -8.02 -0.49 -19.09
N ALA A 18 -7.43 -1.11 -18.07
CA ALA A 18 -7.98 -1.20 -16.73
C ALA A 18 -7.97 0.21 -16.11
N PHE A 19 -9.04 0.97 -16.34
CA PHE A 19 -9.30 2.18 -15.57
C PHE A 19 -9.51 1.76 -14.11
N ALA A 20 -8.83 2.41 -13.18
CA ALA A 20 -9.01 2.18 -11.74
C ALA A 20 -10.50 2.38 -11.38
N GLN A 21 -11.23 1.28 -11.24
CA GLN A 21 -12.66 1.32 -10.95
C GLN A 21 -12.89 1.77 -9.50
N ARG A 22 -13.70 2.81 -9.34
CA ARG A 22 -14.19 3.24 -8.03
C ARG A 22 -15.21 2.24 -7.51
N MET A 23 -14.99 1.71 -6.31
CA MET A 23 -15.86 0.72 -5.69
C MET A 23 -16.94 1.42 -4.82
N PRO A 24 -18.23 1.05 -4.93
CA PRO A 24 -19.29 1.68 -4.13
C PRO A 24 -19.11 1.49 -2.62
N LYS A 25 -18.72 0.28 -2.20
CA LYS A 25 -18.51 -0.04 -0.78
C LYS A 25 -17.41 -1.08 -0.64
N LEU A 26 -16.47 -0.81 0.27
CA LEU A 26 -15.53 -1.79 0.79
C LEU A 26 -15.75 -1.95 2.29
N GLU A 27 -16.00 -3.18 2.73
CA GLU A 27 -16.07 -3.53 4.15
C GLU A 27 -14.98 -4.55 4.47
N ILE A 28 -14.18 -4.24 5.48
CA ILE A 28 -13.10 -5.09 5.96
C ILE A 28 -13.47 -5.52 7.38
N GLY A 29 -13.57 -6.83 7.59
CA GLY A 29 -14.01 -7.45 8.83
C GLY A 29 -13.02 -7.27 9.98
N TYR A 30 -13.41 -7.76 11.16
CA TYR A 30 -12.64 -7.62 12.39
C TYR A 30 -11.27 -8.29 12.26
N GLY A 31 -10.19 -7.52 12.42
CA GLY A 31 -8.82 -8.01 12.28
C GLY A 31 -8.40 -8.41 10.87
N GLU A 32 -9.26 -8.24 9.85
CA GLU A 32 -8.97 -8.64 8.49
C GLU A 32 -7.97 -7.68 7.82
N VAL A 33 -7.22 -8.20 6.85
CA VAL A 33 -6.25 -7.44 6.08
C VAL A 33 -6.66 -7.40 4.63
N TYR A 34 -6.94 -6.21 4.11
CA TYR A 34 -7.16 -5.98 2.69
C TYR A 34 -5.86 -5.51 2.03
N THR A 35 -5.39 -6.22 1.01
CA THR A 35 -4.21 -5.82 0.22
C THR A 35 -4.66 -5.12 -1.05
N VAL A 36 -4.20 -3.90 -1.26
CA VAL A 36 -4.53 -3.10 -2.45
C VAL A 36 -3.84 -3.70 -3.68
N ALA A 37 -4.52 -3.66 -4.82
CA ALA A 37 -4.04 -4.20 -6.09
C ALA A 37 -2.77 -3.51 -6.62
N ALA A 38 -2.25 -3.99 -7.75
CA ALA A 38 -0.94 -3.63 -8.30
C ALA A 38 -0.76 -2.12 -8.60
N GLU A 39 -1.86 -1.41 -8.83
CA GLU A 39 -1.94 0.03 -9.07
C GLU A 39 -1.78 0.85 -7.79
N ASN A 40 -1.78 0.20 -6.63
CA ASN A 40 -1.60 0.78 -5.30
C ASN A 40 -2.58 1.93 -5.00
N THR A 41 -3.76 1.88 -5.63
CA THR A 41 -4.76 2.94 -5.60
C THR A 41 -6.11 2.34 -5.21
N LEU A 42 -6.76 2.94 -4.22
CA LEU A 42 -8.04 2.50 -3.67
C LEU A 42 -9.01 3.68 -3.64
N TYR A 43 -9.95 3.68 -4.58
CA TYR A 43 -11.06 4.63 -4.65
C TYR A 43 -12.34 3.95 -4.20
N VAL A 44 -12.91 4.39 -3.08
CA VAL A 44 -14.16 3.85 -2.55
C VAL A 44 -15.14 4.96 -2.20
N ASP A 45 -16.43 4.73 -2.40
CA ASP A 45 -17.44 5.68 -1.91
C ASP A 45 -17.64 5.48 -0.40
N THR A 46 -17.88 4.24 0.04
CA THR A 46 -18.01 3.90 1.46
C THR A 46 -16.92 2.93 1.90
N LEU A 47 -16.10 3.34 2.88
CA LEU A 47 -15.14 2.47 3.56
C LEU A 47 -15.65 2.10 4.96
N VAL A 48 -15.67 0.80 5.27
CA VAL A 48 -15.95 0.30 6.62
C VAL A 48 -14.76 -0.52 7.10
N LEU A 49 -14.05 -0.03 8.11
CA LEU A 49 -13.00 -0.74 8.83
C LEU A 49 -13.55 -1.17 10.18
N ARG A 50 -13.79 -2.47 10.38
CA ARG A 50 -14.12 -3.03 11.70
C ARG A 50 -12.88 -3.01 12.60
N ASP A 51 -13.07 -3.26 13.90
CA ASP A 51 -11.95 -3.17 14.85
C ASP A 51 -10.77 -4.06 14.43
N LYS A 52 -9.56 -3.51 14.51
CA LYS A 52 -8.29 -4.12 14.13
C LYS A 52 -8.12 -4.41 12.63
N ALA A 53 -9.04 -3.96 11.78
CA ALA A 53 -8.92 -4.11 10.34
C ALA A 53 -7.69 -3.34 9.80
N SER A 54 -7.11 -3.87 8.74
CA SER A 54 -5.93 -3.28 8.10
C SER A 54 -6.07 -3.15 6.59
N ILE A 55 -5.60 -2.03 6.04
CA ILE A 55 -5.37 -1.86 4.59
C ILE A 55 -3.86 -1.84 4.35
N LYS A 56 -3.39 -2.68 3.43
CA LYS A 56 -1.98 -2.80 3.08
C LYS A 56 -1.74 -2.34 1.64
N PHE A 57 -0.90 -1.32 1.51
CA PHE A 57 -0.34 -0.83 0.26
C PHE A 57 1.05 -1.42 0.05
N ALA A 58 1.46 -1.57 -1.21
CA ALA A 58 2.82 -1.95 -1.57
C ALA A 58 3.79 -0.78 -1.26
N PRO A 59 4.90 -1.00 -0.54
CA PRO A 59 5.83 0.08 -0.15
C PRO A 59 6.61 0.65 -1.34
N ALA A 60 6.83 -0.13 -2.40
CA ALA A 60 7.61 0.28 -3.57
C ALA A 60 6.91 1.30 -4.49
N LYS A 61 5.64 1.63 -4.23
CA LYS A 61 4.84 2.58 -5.03
C LYS A 61 4.15 3.59 -4.12
N GLN A 62 3.83 4.76 -4.66
CA GLN A 62 2.93 5.71 -4.00
C GLN A 62 1.58 5.02 -3.76
N GLY A 63 1.10 5.00 -2.52
CA GLY A 63 -0.24 4.54 -2.19
C GLY A 63 -1.23 5.69 -2.24
N VAL A 64 -2.42 5.44 -2.79
CA VAL A 64 -3.53 6.40 -2.83
C VAL A 64 -4.78 5.77 -2.24
N LEU A 65 -5.33 6.38 -1.19
CA LEU A 65 -6.60 6.01 -0.58
C LEU A 65 -7.55 7.20 -0.63
N GLU A 66 -8.67 7.05 -1.33
CA GLU A 66 -9.76 8.02 -1.29
C GLU A 66 -11.05 7.33 -0.85
N ALA A 67 -11.65 7.83 0.23
CA ALA A 67 -12.95 7.38 0.71
C ALA A 67 -13.88 8.60 0.89
N LYS A 68 -15.00 8.63 0.16
CA LYS A 68 -16.00 9.71 0.33
C LYS A 68 -16.66 9.69 1.70
N VAL A 69 -16.83 8.50 2.28
CA VAL A 69 -17.35 8.29 3.64
C VAL A 69 -16.60 7.11 4.27
N ALA A 70 -16.11 7.28 5.49
CA ALA A 70 -15.38 6.26 6.23
C ALA A 70 -15.96 6.02 7.64
N TYR A 71 -16.18 4.76 7.97
CA TYR A 71 -16.48 4.28 9.32
C TYR A 71 -15.30 3.46 9.81
N VAL A 72 -14.57 3.98 10.78
CA VAL A 72 -13.36 3.34 11.32
C VAL A 72 -13.57 2.94 12.77
N GLY A 73 -13.43 1.65 13.05
CA GLY A 73 -13.43 1.06 14.38
C GLY A 73 -12.18 1.40 15.19
N LYS A 74 -11.86 0.55 16.17
CA LYS A 74 -10.70 0.68 17.05
C LYS A 74 -9.50 -0.10 16.52
N ASP A 75 -8.33 0.47 16.69
CA ASP A 75 -7.01 -0.09 16.40
C ASP A 75 -6.81 -0.48 14.93
N CYS A 76 -7.45 0.25 14.03
CA CYS A 76 -7.33 0.02 12.60
C CYS A 76 -5.99 0.58 12.06
N THR A 77 -5.47 -0.02 11.00
CA THR A 77 -4.20 0.39 10.40
C THR A 77 -4.30 0.55 8.88
N VAL A 78 -3.78 1.64 8.34
CA VAL A 78 -3.44 1.74 6.91
C VAL A 78 -1.93 1.78 6.82
N THR A 79 -1.33 0.85 6.09
CA THR A 79 0.13 0.70 6.07
C THR A 79 0.71 0.61 4.67
N ALA A 80 1.84 1.27 4.50
CA ALA A 80 2.80 1.08 3.42
C ALA A 80 4.18 0.75 4.01
N LYS A 81 4.24 0.06 5.16
CA LYS A 81 5.49 -0.22 5.86
C LYS A 81 6.39 -1.11 5.02
N GLY A 82 7.69 -0.79 4.99
CA GLY A 82 8.71 -1.62 4.36
C GLY A 82 8.86 -2.98 5.06
N ALA A 83 9.26 -4.01 4.29
CA ALA A 83 9.55 -5.32 4.85
C ALA A 83 10.77 -5.30 5.79
N ASP A 84 10.70 -6.04 6.89
CA ASP A 84 11.86 -6.20 7.78
C ASP A 84 12.94 -7.04 7.08
N GLY A 85 14.21 -6.68 7.28
CA GLY A 85 15.35 -7.41 6.73
C GLY A 85 15.53 -8.77 7.39
N ALA A 86 15.93 -9.77 6.61
CA ALA A 86 16.22 -11.11 7.11
C ALA A 86 17.34 -11.09 8.18
N ALA A 87 17.19 -11.91 9.21
CA ALA A 87 18.22 -12.09 10.22
C ALA A 87 19.48 -12.74 9.60
N GLY A 88 20.64 -12.35 10.12
CA GLY A 88 21.91 -12.97 9.76
C GLY A 88 22.00 -14.42 10.23
N SER A 89 22.98 -15.14 9.69
CA SER A 89 23.35 -16.49 10.09
C SER A 89 24.87 -16.58 10.29
N ARG A 90 25.38 -17.75 10.72
CA ARG A 90 26.83 -18.03 10.72
C ARG A 90 27.52 -17.64 9.41
N LYS A 91 26.82 -17.84 8.29
CA LYS A 91 27.36 -17.66 6.93
C LYS A 91 27.08 -16.26 6.34
N SER A 92 26.15 -15.49 6.90
CA SER A 92 25.69 -14.22 6.30
C SER A 92 25.38 -13.15 7.34
N ALA A 93 25.67 -11.88 7.04
CA ALA A 93 25.19 -10.76 7.86
C ALA A 93 23.67 -10.60 7.72
N GLY A 94 23.05 -9.87 8.65
CA GLY A 94 21.63 -9.51 8.55
C GLY A 94 21.39 -8.55 7.38
N GLU A 95 20.22 -8.68 6.74
CA GLU A 95 19.82 -7.83 5.63
C GLU A 95 19.26 -6.49 6.14
N SER A 96 19.31 -5.46 5.29
CA SER A 96 18.62 -4.21 5.58
C SER A 96 17.11 -4.40 5.50
N GLY A 97 16.35 -3.66 6.30
CA GLY A 97 14.92 -3.52 6.05
C GLY A 97 14.68 -2.66 4.81
N GLU A 98 13.54 -2.87 4.16
CA GLU A 98 13.11 -2.08 3.01
C GLU A 98 12.61 -0.71 3.45
N ASP A 99 12.68 0.25 2.53
CA ASP A 99 12.08 1.57 2.76
C ASP A 99 10.55 1.45 2.85
N GLY A 100 9.92 2.33 3.65
CA GLY A 100 8.47 2.46 3.66
C GLY A 100 7.99 3.25 2.44
N GLY A 101 6.74 3.00 2.05
CA GLY A 101 6.08 3.73 0.98
C GLY A 101 5.40 5.01 1.44
N SER A 102 5.24 5.93 0.50
CA SER A 102 4.46 7.14 0.68
C SER A 102 2.97 6.87 0.53
N LEU A 103 2.13 7.55 1.32
CA LEU A 103 0.68 7.44 1.28
C LEU A 103 0.04 8.81 1.06
N SER A 104 -0.93 8.87 0.15
CA SER A 104 -1.87 9.98 0.00
C SER A 104 -3.23 9.48 0.46
N VAL A 105 -3.78 10.09 1.51
CA VAL A 105 -5.01 9.64 2.15
C VAL A 105 -6.00 10.79 2.21
N VAL A 106 -7.13 10.62 1.56
CA VAL A 106 -8.28 11.52 1.62
C VAL A 106 -9.47 10.71 2.11
N MET A 107 -9.90 10.97 3.35
CA MET A 107 -10.99 10.22 3.98
C MET A 107 -11.91 11.20 4.70
N HIS A 108 -13.21 11.13 4.43
CA HIS A 108 -14.18 11.85 5.24
C HIS A 108 -14.77 10.90 6.27
N PHE A 109 -14.39 11.09 7.53
CA PHE A 109 -14.84 10.22 8.62
C PHE A 109 -16.28 10.57 9.01
N ALA A 110 -17.18 9.59 8.86
CA ALA A 110 -18.46 9.60 9.56
C ALA A 110 -18.31 9.08 11.00
N GLN A 111 -17.36 8.16 11.20
CA GLN A 111 -16.99 7.64 12.53
C GLN A 111 -15.49 7.32 12.55
N LEU A 112 -14.82 7.65 13.65
CA LEU A 112 -13.41 7.33 13.89
C LEU A 112 -13.20 6.87 15.33
N GLY A 113 -12.86 5.60 15.52
CA GLY A 113 -12.34 5.06 16.78
C GLY A 113 -10.86 5.39 16.93
N SER A 114 -10.00 4.57 16.32
CA SER A 114 -8.56 4.87 16.18
C SER A 114 -8.01 4.34 14.87
N LEU A 115 -7.14 5.13 14.24
CA LEU A 115 -6.52 4.84 12.95
C LEU A 115 -5.03 5.16 13.02
N THR A 116 -4.21 4.17 12.68
CA THR A 116 -2.77 4.35 12.50
C THR A 116 -2.43 4.38 11.02
N LEU A 117 -1.68 5.39 10.59
CA LEU A 117 -1.03 5.41 9.28
C LEU A 117 0.44 5.00 9.47
N ASP A 118 0.83 3.83 8.97
CA ASP A 118 2.19 3.30 9.13
C ASP A 118 2.96 3.27 7.80
N THR A 119 3.79 4.28 7.59
CA THR A 119 4.68 4.45 6.43
C THR A 119 6.15 4.19 6.76
N ARG A 120 6.44 3.56 7.90
CA ARG A 120 7.83 3.38 8.36
C ARG A 120 8.59 2.41 7.45
N GLY A 121 9.92 2.53 7.48
CA GLY A 121 10.78 1.47 6.96
C GLY A 121 10.66 0.17 7.75
N GLY A 122 11.12 -0.91 7.13
CA GLY A 122 11.36 -2.17 7.80
C GLY A 122 12.53 -2.07 8.77
N LYS A 123 12.48 -2.88 9.82
CA LYS A 123 13.60 -3.06 10.74
C LYS A 123 14.73 -3.79 10.01
N GLY A 124 15.97 -3.38 10.25
CA GLY A 124 17.12 -4.17 9.79
C GLY A 124 17.22 -5.50 10.52
N GLY A 125 17.73 -6.50 9.81
CA GLY A 125 17.99 -7.84 10.31
C GLY A 125 19.06 -7.83 11.41
N ARG A 126 18.85 -8.65 12.44
CA ARG A 126 19.82 -8.83 13.52
C ARG A 126 21.09 -9.49 12.98
N GLY A 127 22.24 -9.11 13.53
CA GLY A 127 23.51 -9.79 13.30
C GLY A 127 23.55 -11.19 13.94
N ALA A 128 24.54 -11.99 13.59
CA ALA A 128 24.79 -13.31 14.18
C ALA A 128 26.31 -13.55 14.31
N ASP A 129 26.72 -14.19 15.41
CA ASP A 129 28.09 -14.68 15.65
C ASP A 129 29.20 -13.67 15.36
N GLY A 130 29.10 -12.49 15.99
CA GLY A 130 30.12 -11.42 15.89
C GLY A 130 30.03 -10.55 14.63
N LYS A 131 29.05 -10.79 13.74
CA LYS A 131 28.75 -9.92 12.60
C LYS A 131 27.64 -8.94 12.98
N ASP A 132 27.85 -7.66 12.72
CA ASP A 132 26.85 -6.62 12.98
C ASP A 132 25.59 -6.80 12.11
N GLY A 133 24.43 -6.48 12.68
CA GLY A 133 23.21 -6.27 11.90
C GLY A 133 23.26 -4.93 11.17
N ARG A 134 22.46 -4.77 10.13
CA ARG A 134 22.35 -3.48 9.42
C ARG A 134 21.30 -2.61 10.09
N ARG A 135 21.63 -1.34 10.38
CA ARG A 135 20.65 -0.37 10.93
C ARG A 135 19.64 0.02 9.86
N GLY A 136 18.37 0.18 10.25
CA GLY A 136 17.37 0.83 9.41
C GLY A 136 17.74 2.29 9.14
N LYS A 137 17.20 2.88 8.06
CA LYS A 137 17.35 4.31 7.78
C LYS A 137 16.63 5.13 8.87
N ARG A 138 17.15 6.34 9.14
CA ARG A 138 16.54 7.25 10.13
C ARG A 138 15.20 7.76 9.61
N ASP A 139 14.25 7.92 10.51
CA ASP A 139 12.97 8.57 10.19
C ASP A 139 13.21 10.02 9.73
N SER A 140 12.51 10.41 8.68
CA SER A 140 12.45 11.78 8.20
C SER A 140 11.09 12.37 8.54
N HIS A 141 11.07 13.49 9.25
CA HIS A 141 9.84 14.23 9.53
C HIS A 141 9.77 15.46 8.63
N GLU A 142 8.79 15.49 7.73
CA GLU A 142 8.49 16.68 6.93
C GLU A 142 7.14 17.26 7.37
N LYS A 143 7.14 18.49 7.87
CA LYS A 143 5.93 19.22 8.24
C LYS A 143 5.66 20.30 7.19
N VAL A 144 4.83 20.01 6.21
CA VAL A 144 4.36 21.01 5.27
C VAL A 144 3.17 21.75 5.90
N VAL A 145 3.41 22.98 6.35
CA VAL A 145 2.35 23.90 6.77
C VAL A 145 1.97 24.75 5.56
N SER A 146 0.91 24.37 4.85
CA SER A 146 0.27 25.28 3.92
C SER A 146 -0.50 26.33 4.73
N ARG A 147 0.05 27.55 4.82
CA ARG A 147 -0.76 28.71 5.21
C ARG A 147 -1.71 28.98 4.05
N GLY A 148 -2.99 28.65 4.23
CA GLY A 148 -4.03 29.11 3.31
C GLY A 148 -3.98 30.64 3.28
N ALA A 149 -3.61 31.21 2.14
CA ALA A 149 -3.91 32.60 1.85
C ALA A 149 -5.40 32.65 1.54
N ASN A 150 -6.24 32.89 2.56
CA ASN A 150 -7.62 33.35 2.43
C ASN A 150 -8.12 33.84 3.81
N GLY A 151 -8.20 35.15 3.96
CA GLY A 151 -8.73 35.86 5.14
C GLY A 151 -7.98 37.14 5.42
#